data_AF-A0A7V9TJ53-F1
#
_entry.id   AF-A0A7V9TJ53-F1
#
_cell.length_a   1.000
_cell.length_b   1.000
_cell.length_c   1.000
_cell.angle_alpha   90.00
_cell.angle_beta   90.00
_cell.angle_gamma   90.00
#
_symmetry.space_group_name_H-M   'P 1'
#
loop_
_entity.id
_entity.type
_entity.pdbx_description
1 polymer ?
#
loop_
_entity_poly.entity_id
_entity_poly.type
_entity_poly.pdbx_seq_one_letter_code
_entity_poly.pdbx_strand_id
1 'polypeptide(L)'
;MTINTAHDAVGDADALRRLERFGGLKLREELTTLFLQEAPARIATARVALASGDIEAVRAMAHMLKSSAGQMGALRVQIIAERLESPDHPPDLARALSDLDEELARYTVWLETAFLPPTSP
;
A
#
# COMPACT_ATOMS: atom_id res chain seq x y z
N MET A 1 -16.53 12.37 22.63
CA MET A 1 -15.10 12.03 22.56
C MET A 1 -14.82 11.57 21.15
N THR A 2 -14.43 12.49 20.28
CA THR A 2 -14.24 12.22 18.84
C THR A 2 -12.90 11.52 18.69
N ILE A 3 -12.92 10.19 18.57
CA ILE A 3 -11.71 9.44 18.25
C ILE A 3 -11.36 9.82 16.81
N ASN A 4 -10.18 10.42 16.62
CA ASN A 4 -9.66 10.81 15.32
C ASN A 4 -9.22 9.54 14.57
N THR A 5 -10.17 8.78 14.03
CA THR A 5 -9.98 7.45 13.41
C THR A 5 -9.15 7.47 12.12
N ALA A 6 -8.83 8.65 11.59
CA ALA A 6 -8.09 8.78 10.33
C ALA A 6 -6.61 8.31 10.44
N HIS A 7 -6.02 8.30 11.65
CA HIS A 7 -4.61 7.93 11.82
C HIS A 7 -4.36 6.40 11.87
N ASP A 8 -5.41 5.61 12.16
CA ASP A 8 -5.36 4.14 12.25
C ASP A 8 -5.97 3.43 11.03
N ALA A 9 -6.48 4.20 10.05
CA ALA A 9 -7.12 3.64 8.87
C ALA A 9 -6.11 2.92 7.97
N VAL A 10 -6.35 1.62 7.73
CA VAL A 10 -5.53 0.77 6.86
C VAL A 10 -5.74 1.14 5.38
N GLY A 11 -6.95 1.55 5.01
CA GLY A 11 -7.27 1.98 3.65
C GLY A 11 -8.35 3.07 3.54
N ASP A 12 -8.43 3.69 2.35
CA ASP A 12 -9.41 4.70 1.95
C ASP A 12 -10.39 4.12 0.92
N ALA A 13 -11.61 3.79 1.36
CA ALA A 13 -12.63 3.25 0.48
C ALA A 13 -13.15 4.30 -0.53
N ASP A 14 -13.02 5.60 -0.25
CA ASP A 14 -13.39 6.63 -1.20
C ASP A 14 -12.40 6.72 -2.37
N ALA A 15 -11.11 6.42 -2.17
CA ALA A 15 -10.15 6.30 -3.26
C ALA A 15 -10.56 5.23 -4.27
N LEU A 16 -10.91 4.05 -3.75
CA LEU A 16 -11.37 2.93 -4.56
C LEU A 16 -12.72 3.21 -5.22
N ARG A 17 -13.65 3.88 -4.53
CA ARG A 17 -14.92 4.33 -5.13
C ARG A 17 -14.70 5.38 -6.23
N ARG A 18 -13.71 6.26 -6.09
CA ARG A 18 -13.33 7.20 -7.15
C ARG A 18 -12.84 6.42 -8.38
N LEU A 19 -11.96 5.45 -8.18
CA LEU A 19 -11.47 4.59 -9.27
C LEU A 19 -12.60 3.83 -9.97
N GLU A 20 -13.54 3.27 -9.20
CA GLU A 20 -14.74 2.61 -9.72
C GLU A 20 -15.64 3.56 -10.52
N ARG A 21 -15.79 4.83 -10.11
CA ARG A 21 -16.56 5.81 -10.89
C ARG A 21 -15.92 6.12 -12.25
N PHE A 22 -14.59 6.03 -12.35
CA PHE A 22 -13.89 6.32 -13.61
C PHE A 22 -13.93 5.16 -14.61
N GLY A 23 -13.82 3.91 -14.15
CA GLY A 23 -13.72 2.76 -15.05
C GLY A 23 -14.56 1.53 -14.68
N GLY A 24 -15.48 1.67 -13.72
CA GLY A 24 -16.36 0.61 -13.25
C GLY A 24 -15.71 -0.36 -12.28
N LEU A 25 -16.54 -1.27 -11.78
CA LEU A 25 -16.17 -2.30 -10.81
C LEU A 25 -15.00 -3.17 -11.30
N LYS A 26 -15.07 -3.60 -12.56
CA LYS A 26 -14.05 -4.45 -13.19
C LYS A 26 -12.67 -3.81 -13.18
N LEU A 27 -12.57 -2.53 -13.55
CA LEU A 27 -11.27 -1.83 -13.54
C LEU A 27 -10.70 -1.73 -12.13
N ARG A 28 -11.54 -1.42 -11.13
CA ARG A 28 -11.13 -1.37 -9.73
C ARG A 28 -10.57 -2.72 -9.28
N GLU A 29 -11.26 -3.82 -9.58
CA GLU A 29 -10.84 -5.17 -9.20
C GLU A 29 -9.53 -5.58 -9.88
N GLU A 30 -9.40 -5.32 -11.19
CA GLU A 30 -8.19 -5.63 -11.95
C GLU A 30 -6.97 -4.88 -11.41
N LEU A 31 -7.09 -3.56 -11.20
CA LEU A 31 -5.98 -2.75 -10.70
C LEU A 31 -5.62 -3.07 -9.24
N THR A 32 -6.62 -3.36 -8.41
CA THR A 32 -6.38 -3.79 -7.03
C THR A 32 -5.66 -5.14 -7.01
N THR A 33 -6.10 -6.09 -7.84
CA THR A 33 -5.45 -7.41 -7.97
C THR A 33 -4.00 -7.28 -8.43
N LEU A 34 -3.77 -6.47 -9.47
CA LEU A 34 -2.42 -6.22 -9.98
C LEU A 34 -1.52 -5.60 -8.91
N PHE A 35 -2.01 -4.58 -8.19
CA PHE A 35 -1.27 -3.97 -7.09
C PHE A 35 -0.87 -4.99 -6.02
N LEU A 36 -1.80 -5.83 -5.57
CA LEU A 36 -1.56 -6.85 -4.54
C LEU A 36 -0.58 -7.95 -5.00
N GLN A 37 -0.53 -8.23 -6.30
CA GLN A 37 0.43 -9.19 -6.88
C GLN A 37 1.84 -8.60 -7.03
N GLU A 38 1.94 -7.34 -7.46
CA GLU A 38 3.22 -6.71 -7.74
C GLU A 38 3.94 -6.19 -6.48
N ALA A 39 3.19 -5.66 -5.51
CA ALA A 39 3.77 -5.02 -4.33
C ALA A 39 4.71 -5.95 -3.53
N PRO A 40 4.37 -7.22 -3.22
CA PRO A 40 5.28 -8.11 -2.49
C PRO A 40 6.59 -8.38 -3.25
N ALA A 41 6.50 -8.56 -4.58
CA ALA A 41 7.68 -8.79 -5.41
C ALA A 41 8.61 -7.57 -5.41
N ARG A 42 8.06 -6.35 -5.48
CA ARG A 42 8.81 -5.10 -5.40
C ARG A 42 9.49 -4.92 -4.03
N ILE A 43 8.79 -5.22 -2.95
CA ILE A 43 9.35 -5.18 -1.59
C ILE A 43 10.51 -6.19 -1.47
N ALA A 44 10.35 -7.40 -1.99
CA ALA A 44 11.42 -8.40 -2.01
C ALA A 44 12.65 -7.92 -2.79
N THR A 45 12.46 -7.31 -3.96
CA THR A 45 13.57 -6.71 -4.73
C THR A 45 14.26 -5.60 -3.95
N ALA A 46 13.52 -4.73 -3.25
CA ALA A 46 14.11 -3.68 -2.42
C ALA A 46 14.91 -4.25 -1.23
N ARG A 47 14.51 -5.39 -0.66
CA ARG A 47 15.31 -6.06 0.38
C ARG A 47 16.66 -6.54 -0.15
N VAL A 48 16.69 -7.06 -1.38
CA VAL A 48 17.95 -7.45 -2.04
C VAL A 48 18.83 -6.23 -2.29
N ALA A 49 18.24 -5.14 -2.81
CA ALA A 49 18.96 -3.87 -3.02
C ALA A 49 19.55 -3.32 -1.72
N LEU A 50 18.77 -3.34 -0.64
CA LEU A 50 19.21 -2.94 0.70
C LEU A 50 20.40 -3.78 1.18
N ALA A 51 20.36 -5.10 0.97
CA ALA A 51 21.46 -5.99 1.35
C ALA A 51 22.76 -5.71 0.57
N SER A 52 22.66 -5.18 -0.66
CA SER A 52 23.81 -4.71 -1.44
C SER A 52 24.21 -3.25 -1.18
N GLY A 53 23.51 -2.53 -0.29
CA GLY A 53 23.75 -1.12 0.01
C GLY A 53 23.22 -0.14 -1.05
N ASP A 54 22.37 -0.60 -1.97
CA ASP A 54 21.76 0.24 -3.00
C ASP A 54 20.50 0.93 -2.46
N ILE A 55 20.72 2.00 -1.70
CA ILE A 55 19.65 2.78 -1.07
C ILE A 55 18.81 3.51 -2.12
N GLU A 56 19.40 3.90 -3.26
CA GLU A 56 18.68 4.61 -4.31
C GLU A 56 17.65 3.68 -4.97
N ALA A 57 17.98 2.41 -5.20
CA ALA A 57 17.01 1.42 -5.67
C ALA A 57 15.86 1.19 -4.67
N VAL A 58 16.13 1.23 -3.35
CA VAL A 58 15.08 1.19 -2.32
C VAL A 58 14.16 2.39 -2.43
N ARG A 59 14.71 3.60 -2.60
CA ARG A 59 13.94 4.84 -2.76
C ARG A 59 13.12 4.86 -4.05
N ALA A 60 13.69 4.39 -5.16
CA ALA A 60 12.98 4.28 -6.43
C ALA A 60 11.80 3.30 -6.33
N MET A 61 11.99 2.14 -5.69
CA MET A 61 10.89 1.21 -5.40
C MET A 61 9.81 1.90 -4.56
N ALA A 62 10.22 2.59 -3.49
CA ALA A 62 9.31 3.28 -2.58
C ALA A 62 8.49 4.37 -3.29
N HIS A 63 9.10 5.16 -4.18
CA HIS A 63 8.40 6.14 -5.03
C HIS A 63 7.28 5.50 -5.86
N MET A 64 7.59 4.39 -6.52
CA MET A 64 6.63 3.66 -7.34
C MET A 64 5.50 3.08 -6.49
N LEU A 65 5.85 2.47 -5.35
CA LEU A 65 4.87 1.86 -4.44
C LEU A 65 3.97 2.92 -3.77
N LYS A 66 4.52 4.07 -3.39
CA LYS A 66 3.75 5.21 -2.85
C LYS A 66 2.65 5.63 -3.83
N SER A 67 3.02 5.78 -5.10
CA SER A 67 2.09 6.23 -6.14
C SER A 67 0.96 5.24 -6.36
N SER A 68 1.27 3.94 -6.50
CA SER A 68 0.24 2.91 -6.67
C SER A 68 -0.61 2.72 -5.41
N ALA A 69 -0.01 2.76 -4.22
CA ALA A 69 -0.73 2.68 -2.95
C ALA A 69 -1.73 3.84 -2.79
N GLY A 70 -1.35 5.06 -3.17
CA GLY A 70 -2.26 6.21 -3.13
C GLY A 70 -3.45 6.07 -4.09
N GLN A 71 -3.25 5.49 -5.27
CA GLN A 71 -4.33 5.21 -6.21
C GLN A 71 -5.31 4.15 -5.68
N MET A 72 -4.78 3.13 -5.00
CA MET A 72 -5.59 2.07 -4.41
C MET A 72 -6.17 2.46 -3.05
N GLY A 73 -5.80 3.60 -2.48
CA GLY A 73 -6.19 3.97 -1.12
C GLY A 73 -5.54 3.10 -0.05
N ALA A 74 -4.40 2.47 -0.31
CA ALA A 74 -3.64 1.71 0.69
C ALA A 74 -2.84 2.67 1.60
N LEU A 75 -3.54 3.36 2.50
CA LEU A 75 -3.02 4.50 3.26
C LEU A 75 -1.74 4.21 4.03
N ARG A 76 -1.70 3.10 4.78
CA ARG A 76 -0.53 2.73 5.61
C ARG A 76 0.68 2.36 4.76
N VAL A 77 0.45 1.62 3.68
CA VAL A 77 1.48 1.27 2.69
C VAL A 77 2.04 2.55 2.06
N GLN A 78 1.18 3.49 1.66
CA GLN A 78 1.58 4.77 1.09
C GLN A 78 2.45 5.59 2.05
N ILE A 79 2.07 5.69 3.33
CA ILE A 79 2.82 6.43 4.35
C ILE A 79 4.22 5.85 4.57
N ILE A 80 4.35 4.53 4.65
CA ILE A 80 5.66 3.89 4.86
C ILE A 80 6.51 4.05 3.60
N ALA A 81 5.92 3.89 2.41
CA ALA A 81 6.61 4.12 1.14
C ALA A 81 7.11 5.57 1.02
N GLU A 82 6.31 6.56 1.42
CA GLU A 82 6.74 7.96 1.46
C GLU A 82 7.94 8.19 2.39
N ARG A 83 7.96 7.53 3.56
CA ARG A 83 9.10 7.60 4.48
C ARG A 83 10.35 6.95 3.90
N LEU A 84 10.21 5.81 3.22
CA LEU A 84 11.31 5.10 2.57
C LEU A 84 11.89 5.89 1.37
N GLU A 85 11.06 6.65 0.66
CA GLU A 85 11.49 7.50 -0.47
C GLU A 85 12.23 8.77 0.00
N SER A 86 11.94 9.25 1.20
CA SER A 86 12.50 10.49 1.75
C SER A 86 14.04 10.50 1.74
N PRO A 87 14.68 11.67 1.51
CA PRO A 87 16.12 11.82 1.74
C PRO A 87 16.54 11.49 3.18
N ASP A 88 15.67 11.82 4.14
CA ASP A 88 15.83 11.53 5.57
C ASP A 88 15.22 10.17 5.94
N HIS A 89 15.39 9.16 5.07
CA HIS A 89 14.78 7.83 5.18
C HIS A 89 14.85 7.27 6.61
N PRO A 90 13.96 6.34 7.01
CA PRO A 90 13.99 5.79 8.36
C PRO A 90 15.35 5.15 8.66
N PRO A 91 15.84 5.27 9.91
CA PRO A 91 17.16 4.74 10.28
C PRO A 91 17.24 3.22 10.14
N ASP A 92 16.11 2.52 10.23
CA ASP A 92 15.99 1.08 9.99
C ASP A 92 15.12 0.80 8.76
N LEU A 93 15.78 0.82 7.59
CA LEU A 93 15.16 0.50 6.31
C LEU A 93 14.65 -0.95 6.26
N ALA A 94 15.34 -1.89 6.93
CA ALA A 94 14.95 -3.29 6.93
C ALA A 94 13.64 -3.49 7.69
N ARG A 95 13.47 -2.82 8.85
CA ARG A 95 12.21 -2.81 9.58
C ARG A 95 11.10 -2.16 8.77
N ALA A 96 11.35 -1.01 8.14
CA ALA A 96 10.35 -0.33 7.33
C ALA A 96 9.87 -1.18 6.13
N LEU A 97 10.76 -1.95 5.49
CA LEU A 97 10.38 -2.93 4.46
C LEU A 97 9.51 -4.08 5.03
N SER A 98 9.75 -4.50 6.27
CA SER A 98 8.89 -5.47 6.97
C SER A 98 7.54 -4.88 7.36
N ASP A 99 7.51 -3.63 7.79
CA ASP A 99 6.25 -2.92 8.04
C ASP A 99 5.42 -2.81 6.75
N LEU A 100 6.03 -2.65 5.56
CA LEU A 100 5.30 -2.68 4.29
C LEU A 100 4.61 -4.02 4.03
N ASP A 101 5.28 -5.15 4.26
CA ASP A 101 4.68 -6.48 4.09
C ASP A 101 3.52 -6.68 5.07
N GLU A 102 3.71 -6.30 6.35
CA GLU A 102 2.68 -6.38 7.39
C GLU A 102 1.45 -5.52 7.04
N GLU A 103 1.65 -4.27 6.61
CA GLU A 103 0.56 -3.36 6.25
C GLU A 103 -0.12 -3.74 4.94
N LEU A 104 0.60 -4.32 3.98
CA LEU A 104 0.01 -4.85 2.76
C LEU A 104 -0.92 -6.03 3.07
N ALA A 105 -0.52 -6.94 3.96
CA ALA A 105 -1.38 -8.04 4.40
C ALA A 105 -2.64 -7.53 5.13
N ARG A 106 -2.49 -6.54 6.01
CA ARG A 106 -3.63 -5.88 6.67
C ARG A 106 -4.56 -5.21 5.66
N TYR A 107 -4.00 -4.59 4.63
CA TYR A 107 -4.76 -3.94 3.58
C TYR A 107 -5.57 -4.93 2.74
N THR A 108 -5.03 -6.11 2.42
CA THR A 108 -5.78 -7.19 1.75
C THR A 108 -7.01 -7.61 2.55
N VAL A 109 -6.86 -7.85 3.86
CA VAL A 109 -8.00 -8.20 4.73
C VAL A 109 -9.01 -7.07 4.83
N TRP A 110 -8.52 -5.82 4.90
CA TRP A 110 -9.38 -4.65 4.92
C TRP A 110 -10.20 -4.52 3.63
N LEU A 111 -9.60 -4.77 2.45
CA LEU A 111 -10.28 -4.75 1.17
C LEU A 111 -11.45 -5.75 1.11
N GLU A 112 -11.20 -6.98 1.55
CA GLU A 112 -12.22 -8.04 1.59
C GLU A 112 -13.40 -7.64 2.49
N THR A 113 -13.11 -7.02 3.63
CA THR A 113 -14.12 -6.59 4.59
C THR A 113 -14.89 -5.35 4.12
N ALA A 114 -14.19 -4.36 3.54
CA ALA A 114 -14.76 -3.10 3.11
C ALA A 114 -15.66 -3.23 1.87
N PHE A 115 -15.42 -4.26 1.06
CA PHE A 115 -16.15 -4.54 -0.17
C PHE A 115 -16.81 -5.92 -0.17
N LEU A 116 -17.04 -6.50 1.01
CA LEU A 116 -17.76 -7.77 1.15
C LEU A 116 -19.12 -7.64 0.41
N PRO A 117 -19.47 -8.58 -0.49
CA PRO A 117 -20.82 -8.59 -1.05
C PRO A 117 -21.82 -8.73 0.11
N PRO A 118 -22.96 -8.02 0.08
CA PRO A 118 -23.95 -8.14 1.14
C PRO A 118 -24.35 -9.62 1.27
N THR A 119 -24.13 -10.22 2.44
CA THR A 119 -24.66 -11.55 2.73
C THR A 119 -26.17 -11.46 2.67
N SER A 120 -26.75 -12.00 1.60
CA SER A 120 -28.21 -12.10 1.47
C SER A 120 -28.75 -12.93 2.63
N PRO A 121 -29.81 -12.48 3.33
CA PRO A 121 -30.47 -13.26 4.38
C PRO A 121 -31.18 -14.50 3.81
#